data_AF-A0A6I3XG11-F1
#
_entry.id   AF-A0A6I3XG11-F1
#
_cell.length_a   1.000
_cell.length_b   1.000
_cell.length_c   1.000
_cell.angle_alpha   90.00
_cell.angle_beta   90.00
_cell.angle_gamma   90.00
#
_symmetry.space_group_name_H-M   'P 1'
#
loop_
_entity.id
_entity.type
_entity.pdbx_description
1 polymer ?
#
loop_
_entity_poly.entity_id
_entity_poly.type
_entity_poly.pdbx_seq_one_letter_code
_entity_poly.pdbx_strand_id
1 'polypeptide(L)'
;MAQKIAVFLITVLFAAGISPNMAHAASNHAHMAECRELFLSSFPIEKLDALLGTKLQLQVEHSHNNCVFSFASEGGNENVLLIDFSPREESIAIYEWSRKNVTHPLVAAEHFPGVIYGFSYKKFGMNVVEVLTADYDWITVCVSTKKPEDVSYQVAKLSMDFVQTPQMRAWVVR
;
A
#
# COMPACT_ATOMS: atom_id res chain seq x y z
N MET A 1 44.61 -15.31 -57.45
CA MET A 1 43.75 -15.93 -56.42
C MET A 1 43.88 -15.10 -55.17
N ALA A 2 42.82 -14.38 -54.77
CA ALA A 2 42.85 -13.43 -53.66
C ALA A 2 42.15 -14.06 -52.44
N GLN A 3 42.89 -14.15 -51.34
CA GLN A 3 42.48 -14.72 -50.07
C GLN A 3 41.66 -13.65 -49.31
N LYS A 4 40.35 -13.85 -49.17
CA LYS A 4 39.49 -12.97 -48.36
C LYS A 4 39.48 -13.46 -46.92
N ILE A 5 40.10 -12.69 -46.04
CA ILE A 5 39.99 -12.84 -44.58
C ILE A 5 38.65 -12.21 -44.17
N ALA A 6 37.69 -13.05 -43.78
CA ALA A 6 36.48 -12.60 -43.11
C ALA A 6 36.83 -12.31 -41.64
N VAL A 7 36.98 -11.03 -41.30
CA VAL A 7 37.08 -10.57 -39.92
C VAL A 7 35.69 -10.73 -39.30
N PHE A 8 35.51 -11.78 -38.49
CA PHE A 8 34.36 -11.92 -37.61
C PHE A 8 34.48 -10.85 -36.53
N LEU A 9 33.69 -9.78 -36.66
CA LEU A 9 33.50 -8.78 -35.63
C LEU A 9 32.62 -9.42 -34.54
N ILE A 10 33.25 -10.08 -33.56
CA ILE A 10 32.57 -10.46 -32.32
C ILE A 10 32.25 -9.15 -31.59
N THR A 11 31.02 -8.68 -31.76
CA THR A 11 30.48 -7.60 -30.95
C THR A 11 30.28 -8.20 -29.56
N VAL A 12 31.28 -8.01 -28.69
CA VAL A 12 31.13 -8.25 -27.25
C VAL A 12 30.12 -7.23 -26.77
N LEU A 13 28.85 -7.64 -26.67
CA LEU A 13 27.91 -6.97 -25.80
C LEU A 13 28.50 -7.06 -24.40
N PHE A 14 29.02 -5.95 -23.92
CA PHE A 14 29.13 -5.70 -22.49
C PHE A 14 27.70 -5.78 -21.94
N ALA A 15 27.29 -6.98 -21.54
CA ALA A 15 26.30 -7.14 -20.50
C ALA A 15 26.91 -6.47 -19.27
N ALA A 16 26.59 -5.19 -19.08
CA ALA A 16 26.86 -4.50 -17.82
C ALA A 16 26.35 -5.43 -16.73
N GLY A 17 27.25 -5.83 -15.82
CA GLY A 17 26.94 -6.68 -14.69
C GLY A 17 25.97 -5.97 -13.75
N ILE A 18 24.70 -5.97 -14.10
CA ILE A 18 23.64 -5.64 -13.15
C ILE A 18 23.56 -6.88 -12.27
N SER A 19 24.18 -6.81 -11.10
CA SER A 19 23.98 -7.82 -10.06
C SER A 19 22.47 -8.03 -9.87
N PRO A 20 21.97 -9.27 -9.72
CA PRO A 20 20.55 -9.53 -9.45
C PRO A 20 19.99 -8.67 -8.31
N ASN A 21 20.84 -8.31 -7.33
CA ASN A 21 20.50 -7.44 -6.21
C ASN A 21 20.29 -5.97 -6.62
N MET A 22 21.00 -5.48 -7.64
CA MET A 22 20.79 -4.14 -8.19
C MET A 22 19.53 -4.07 -9.06
N ALA A 23 19.19 -5.15 -9.76
CA ALA A 23 17.92 -5.23 -10.51
C ALA A 23 16.70 -5.25 -9.57
N HIS A 24 16.77 -5.99 -8.45
CA HIS A 24 15.72 -5.99 -7.42
C HIS A 24 15.60 -4.64 -6.69
N ALA A 25 16.72 -4.02 -6.31
CA ALA A 25 16.68 -2.70 -5.70
C ALA A 25 16.07 -1.65 -6.65
N ALA A 26 16.42 -1.69 -7.94
CA ALA A 26 15.88 -0.78 -8.95
C ALA A 26 14.37 -1.00 -9.19
N SER A 27 13.91 -2.26 -9.26
CA SER A 27 12.46 -2.55 -9.39
C SER A 27 11.68 -2.09 -8.17
N ASN A 28 12.23 -2.24 -6.97
CA ASN A 28 11.60 -1.80 -5.72
C ASN A 28 11.49 -0.27 -5.65
N HIS A 29 12.55 0.44 -6.05
CA HIS A 29 12.52 1.90 -6.15
C HIS A 29 11.48 2.40 -7.18
N ALA A 30 11.35 1.71 -8.32
CA ALA A 30 10.35 2.04 -9.34
C ALA A 30 8.92 1.82 -8.81
N HIS A 31 8.66 0.68 -8.15
CA HIS A 31 7.35 0.37 -7.56
C HIS A 31 6.94 1.39 -6.49
N MET A 32 7.84 1.74 -5.57
CA MET A 32 7.55 2.77 -4.55
C MET A 32 7.29 4.16 -5.15
N ALA A 33 7.97 4.50 -6.25
CA ALA A 33 7.72 5.74 -6.96
C ALA A 33 6.33 5.74 -7.63
N GLU A 34 5.95 4.62 -8.26
CA GLU A 34 4.61 4.43 -8.83
C GLU A 34 3.53 4.53 -7.75
N CYS A 35 3.67 3.82 -6.62
CA CYS A 35 2.72 3.90 -5.50
C CYS A 35 2.58 5.34 -5.00
N ARG A 36 3.70 6.06 -4.86
CA ARG A 36 3.67 7.47 -4.46
C ARG A 36 2.90 8.34 -5.45
N GLU A 37 3.14 8.17 -6.74
CA GLU A 37 2.46 8.93 -7.79
C GLU A 37 0.96 8.62 -7.81
N LEU A 38 0.57 7.35 -7.75
CA LEU A 38 -0.83 6.91 -7.65
C LEU A 38 -1.53 7.60 -6.48
N PHE A 39 -0.92 7.58 -5.30
CA PHE A 39 -1.48 8.18 -4.10
C PHE A 39 -1.58 9.71 -4.21
N LEU A 40 -0.49 10.40 -4.52
CA LEU A 40 -0.47 11.87 -4.56
C LEU A 40 -1.34 12.46 -5.68
N SER A 41 -1.59 11.71 -6.75
CA SER A 41 -2.42 12.19 -7.86
C SER A 41 -3.89 12.39 -7.49
N SER A 42 -4.41 11.57 -6.57
CA SER A 42 -5.87 11.42 -6.40
C SER A 42 -6.32 11.26 -4.94
N PHE A 43 -5.42 10.95 -4.00
CA PHE A 43 -5.79 10.78 -2.60
C PHE A 43 -5.99 12.15 -1.92
N PRO A 44 -7.11 12.36 -1.20
CA PRO A 44 -7.39 13.64 -0.55
C PRO A 44 -6.59 13.81 0.76
N ILE A 45 -5.28 14.06 0.67
CA ILE A 45 -4.39 14.22 1.85
C ILE A 45 -4.88 15.31 2.81
N GLU A 46 -5.37 16.43 2.30
CA GLU A 46 -5.93 17.52 3.12
C GLU A 46 -7.10 17.06 4.01
N LYS A 47 -7.86 16.05 3.58
CA LYS A 47 -8.90 15.44 4.43
C LYS A 47 -8.30 14.57 5.53
N LEU A 48 -7.20 13.87 5.27
CA LEU A 48 -6.48 13.14 6.31
C LEU A 48 -5.85 14.09 7.34
N ASP A 49 -5.26 15.18 6.88
CA ASP A 49 -4.68 16.21 7.75
C ASP A 49 -5.75 16.77 8.71
N ALA A 50 -6.94 17.08 8.18
CA ALA A 50 -8.08 17.53 8.98
C ALA A 50 -8.58 16.46 9.97
N LEU A 51 -8.73 15.20 9.53
CA LEU A 51 -9.17 14.09 10.38
C LEU A 51 -8.19 13.78 11.52
N LEU A 52 -6.89 13.85 11.22
CA LEU A 52 -5.83 13.56 12.18
C LEU A 52 -5.39 14.80 12.95
N GLY A 53 -5.88 16.00 12.60
CA GLY A 53 -5.57 17.26 13.29
C GLY A 53 -4.08 17.61 13.25
N THR A 54 -3.38 17.21 12.19
CA THR A 54 -1.94 17.45 12.02
C THR A 54 -1.58 17.37 10.54
N LYS A 55 -0.53 18.08 10.12
CA LYS A 55 0.01 17.92 8.78
C LYS A 55 0.75 16.60 8.67
N LEU A 56 0.48 15.84 7.63
CA LEU A 56 1.06 14.52 7.45
C LEU A 56 2.24 14.56 6.48
N GLN A 57 3.29 13.83 6.84
CA GLN A 57 4.42 13.55 5.97
C GLN A 57 4.29 12.14 5.43
N LEU A 58 4.08 12.02 4.11
CA LEU A 58 3.95 10.73 3.44
C LEU A 58 5.31 10.03 3.30
N GLN A 59 5.35 8.76 3.70
CA GLN A 59 6.37 7.79 3.37
C GLN A 59 5.72 6.62 2.64
N VAL A 60 6.38 6.11 1.61
CA VAL A 60 5.96 4.88 0.93
C VAL A 60 6.87 3.78 1.43
N GLU A 61 6.29 2.74 2.01
CA GLU A 61 7.02 1.61 2.56
C GLU A 61 7.19 0.51 1.52
N HIS A 62 8.23 -0.29 1.69
CA HIS A 62 8.53 -1.40 0.80
C HIS A 62 7.55 -2.56 1.01
N SER A 63 6.78 -2.86 -0.02
CA SER A 63 6.08 -4.15 -0.18
C SER A 63 6.29 -4.63 -1.61
N HIS A 64 6.44 -5.95 -1.78
CA HIS A 64 6.74 -6.53 -3.09
C HIS A 64 5.56 -6.40 -4.06
N ASN A 65 4.33 -6.39 -3.53
CA ASN A 65 3.10 -6.39 -4.35
C ASN A 65 2.06 -5.36 -3.89
N ASN A 66 2.19 -4.80 -2.68
CA ASN A 66 1.24 -3.81 -2.18
C ASN A 66 1.74 -2.38 -2.37
N CYS A 67 0.82 -1.42 -2.28
CA CYS A 67 1.16 -0.04 -1.99
C CYS A 67 0.88 0.27 -0.52
N VAL A 68 1.96 0.38 0.28
CA VAL A 68 1.90 0.73 1.71
C VAL A 68 2.29 2.18 1.90
N PHE A 69 1.39 2.96 2.47
CA PHE A 69 1.53 4.39 2.73
C PHE A 69 1.55 4.64 4.23
N SER A 70 2.65 5.20 4.71
CA SER A 70 2.88 5.50 6.12
C SER A 70 2.95 7.00 6.30
N PHE A 71 2.35 7.49 7.37
CA PHE A 71 2.25 8.92 7.63
C PHE A 71 2.73 9.22 9.03
N ALA A 72 3.74 10.08 9.11
CA ALA A 72 4.15 10.70 10.36
C ALA A 72 3.51 12.10 10.47
N SER A 73 3.27 12.55 11.69
CA SER A 73 2.96 13.97 11.92
C SER A 73 4.17 14.83 11.60
N GLU A 74 3.97 16.02 11.04
CA GLU A 74 5.05 16.99 10.81
C GLU A 74 5.84 17.26 12.12
N GLY A 75 7.15 17.00 12.09
CA GLY A 75 8.04 17.14 13.25
C GLY A 75 8.01 15.97 14.25
N GLY A 76 7.24 14.91 13.96
CA GLY A 76 7.22 13.66 14.73
C GLY A 76 8.01 12.55 14.04
N ASN A 77 8.57 11.64 14.85
CA ASN A 77 9.24 10.42 14.35
C ASN A 77 8.33 9.18 14.40
N GLU A 78 7.12 9.31 14.94
CA GLU A 78 6.16 8.20 15.07
C GLU A 78 5.13 8.24 13.95
N ASN A 79 4.86 7.08 13.36
CA ASN A 79 3.78 6.93 12.40
C ASN A 79 2.43 7.07 13.12
N VAL A 80 1.59 7.97 12.62
CA VAL A 80 0.23 8.21 13.13
C VAL A 80 -0.83 7.48 12.32
N LEU A 81 -0.50 7.10 11.08
CA LEU A 81 -1.37 6.41 10.15
C LEU A 81 -0.54 5.50 9.22
N LEU A 82 -1.08 4.33 8.91
CA LEU A 82 -0.65 3.48 7.80
C LEU A 82 -1.89 3.06 7.00
N ILE A 83 -1.79 3.09 5.67
CA ILE A 83 -2.80 2.59 4.74
C ILE A 83 -2.10 1.61 3.79
N ASP A 84 -2.61 0.38 3.71
CA ASP A 84 -2.14 -0.65 2.79
C ASP A 84 -3.24 -1.00 1.79
N PHE A 85 -2.87 -1.06 0.51
CA PHE A 85 -3.73 -1.53 -0.58
C PHE A 85 -3.10 -2.75 -1.24
N SER A 86 -3.83 -3.86 -1.22
CA SER A 86 -3.41 -5.10 -1.86
C SER A 86 -4.00 -5.24 -3.26
N PRO A 87 -3.28 -5.89 -4.20
CA PRO A 87 -3.86 -6.35 -5.45
C PRO A 87 -5.03 -7.31 -5.20
N ARG A 88 -5.96 -7.42 -6.16
CA ARG A 88 -7.20 -8.17 -5.99
C ARG A 88 -6.99 -9.67 -5.74
N GLU A 89 -6.03 -10.28 -6.41
CA GLU A 89 -5.74 -11.70 -6.22
C GLU A 89 -5.27 -11.97 -4.78
N GLU A 90 -4.40 -11.11 -4.25
CA GLU A 90 -3.93 -11.20 -2.86
C GLU A 90 -5.04 -10.89 -1.85
N SER A 91 -5.90 -9.92 -2.17
CA SER A 91 -7.03 -9.52 -1.35
C SER A 91 -7.99 -10.68 -1.03
N ILE A 92 -8.28 -11.52 -2.04
CA ILE A 92 -9.11 -12.72 -1.86
C ILE A 92 -8.41 -13.73 -0.95
N ALA A 93 -7.11 -13.95 -1.15
CA ALA A 93 -6.34 -14.87 -0.32
C ALA A 93 -6.27 -14.42 1.15
N ILE A 94 -6.06 -13.12 1.39
CA ILE A 94 -6.06 -12.50 2.71
C ILE A 94 -7.43 -12.67 3.38
N TYR A 95 -8.52 -12.33 2.69
CA TYR A 95 -9.89 -12.49 3.23
C TYR A 95 -10.18 -13.94 3.64
N GLU A 96 -9.89 -14.90 2.75
CA GLU A 96 -10.13 -16.32 3.00
C GLU A 96 -9.29 -16.87 4.16
N TRP A 97 -8.07 -16.35 4.33
CA TRP A 97 -7.22 -16.69 5.47
C TRP A 97 -7.76 -16.07 6.77
N SER A 98 -8.08 -14.76 6.77
CA SER A 98 -8.53 -14.04 7.96
C SER A 98 -9.84 -14.60 8.50
N ARG A 99 -10.78 -14.97 7.62
CA ARG A 99 -12.07 -15.61 8.00
C ARG A 99 -11.88 -16.91 8.79
N LYS A 100 -10.77 -17.62 8.59
CA LYS A 100 -10.48 -18.91 9.24
C LYS A 100 -9.63 -18.78 10.50
N ASN A 101 -8.83 -17.72 10.62
CA ASN A 101 -7.74 -17.65 11.60
C ASN A 101 -7.87 -16.50 12.62
N VAL A 102 -8.66 -15.46 12.36
CA VAL A 102 -8.84 -14.33 13.29
C VAL A 102 -9.94 -14.66 14.30
N THR A 103 -9.59 -14.65 15.59
CA THR A 103 -10.48 -15.07 16.71
C THR A 103 -10.96 -13.90 17.57
N HIS A 104 -10.42 -12.70 17.37
CA HIS A 104 -10.87 -11.51 18.09
C HIS A 104 -12.08 -10.90 17.38
N PRO A 105 -13.18 -10.60 18.10
CA PRO A 105 -14.38 -10.06 17.50
C PRO A 105 -14.11 -8.69 16.88
N LEU A 106 -14.65 -8.54 15.67
CA LEU A 106 -14.71 -7.33 14.86
C LEU A 106 -15.42 -6.27 15.71
N VAL A 107 -14.80 -5.11 15.95
CA VAL A 107 -15.51 -3.95 16.53
C VAL A 107 -16.83 -3.75 15.78
N ALA A 108 -17.85 -3.19 16.43
CA ALA A 108 -19.18 -2.88 15.91
C ALA A 108 -19.16 -2.24 14.49
N ALA A 109 -18.95 -3.09 13.49
CA ALA A 109 -18.87 -2.77 12.07
C ALA A 109 -20.27 -2.60 11.47
N GLU A 110 -21.32 -2.80 12.28
CA GLU A 110 -22.73 -2.62 11.91
C GLU A 110 -23.01 -1.24 11.29
N HIS A 111 -22.12 -0.27 11.50
CA HIS A 111 -22.25 1.09 10.97
C HIS A 111 -21.33 1.42 9.77
N PHE A 112 -20.44 0.50 9.35
CA PHE A 112 -19.48 0.76 8.26
C PHE A 112 -19.48 -0.37 7.22
N PRO A 113 -20.17 -0.19 6.08
CA PRO A 113 -20.20 -1.15 5.00
C PRO A 113 -18.80 -1.55 4.52
N GLY A 114 -18.56 -2.85 4.37
CA GLY A 114 -17.29 -3.39 3.86
C GLY A 114 -16.21 -3.65 4.91
N VAL A 115 -16.36 -3.18 6.15
CA VAL A 115 -15.41 -3.52 7.23
C VAL A 115 -15.53 -5.01 7.55
N ILE A 116 -14.41 -5.72 7.41
CA ILE A 116 -14.32 -7.14 7.76
C ILE A 116 -13.69 -7.33 9.14
N TYR A 117 -12.72 -6.49 9.52
CA TYR A 117 -12.10 -6.53 10.85
C TYR A 117 -11.87 -5.14 11.44
N GLY A 118 -11.98 -5.06 12.76
CA GLY A 118 -11.64 -3.87 13.54
C GLY A 118 -11.12 -4.32 14.90
N PHE A 119 -9.95 -3.86 15.33
CA PHE A 119 -9.40 -4.15 16.65
C PHE A 119 -8.33 -3.12 17.06
N SER A 120 -8.11 -2.97 18.37
CA SER A 120 -7.02 -2.16 18.90
C SER A 120 -5.85 -3.05 19.35
N TYR A 121 -4.72 -2.93 18.67
CA TYR A 121 -3.49 -3.62 19.01
C TYR A 121 -2.67 -2.82 20.03
N LYS A 122 -3.00 -2.97 21.32
CA LYS A 122 -2.43 -2.18 22.43
C LYS A 122 -0.90 -2.19 22.48
N LYS A 123 -0.24 -3.29 22.10
CA LYS A 123 1.24 -3.40 22.13
C LYS A 123 1.93 -2.46 21.14
N PHE A 124 1.33 -2.22 19.98
CA PHE A 124 1.85 -1.27 18.99
C PHE A 124 1.12 0.07 19.03
N GLY A 125 0.13 0.22 19.93
CA GLY A 125 -0.64 1.45 20.07
C GLY A 125 -1.41 1.84 18.81
N MET A 126 -1.93 0.87 18.05
CA MET A 126 -2.67 1.10 16.80
C MET A 126 -4.10 0.55 16.85
N ASN A 127 -5.04 1.30 16.31
CA ASN A 127 -6.37 0.86 15.92
C ASN A 127 -6.29 0.38 14.47
N VAL A 128 -6.56 -0.90 14.25
CA VAL A 128 -6.53 -1.56 12.93
C VAL A 128 -7.95 -1.75 12.45
N VAL A 129 -8.21 -1.35 11.21
CA VAL A 129 -9.46 -1.59 10.48
C VAL A 129 -9.10 -2.19 9.13
N GLU A 130 -9.70 -3.33 8.81
CA GLU A 130 -9.54 -4.00 7.51
C GLU A 130 -10.87 -4.00 6.78
N VAL A 131 -10.82 -3.61 5.51
CA VAL A 131 -11.99 -3.42 4.66
C VAL A 131 -11.84 -4.25 3.41
N LEU A 132 -12.93 -4.86 2.97
CA LEU A 132 -13.06 -5.50 1.67
C LEU A 132 -14.14 -4.75 0.88
N THR A 133 -13.77 -4.19 -0.27
CA THR A 133 -14.74 -3.54 -1.15
C THR A 133 -15.66 -4.56 -1.81
N ALA A 134 -16.74 -4.08 -2.45
CA ALA A 134 -17.62 -4.94 -3.25
C ALA A 134 -16.89 -5.62 -4.42
N ASP A 135 -15.78 -5.03 -4.89
CA ASP A 135 -14.94 -5.55 -5.97
C ASP A 135 -13.80 -6.47 -5.46
N TYR A 136 -13.84 -6.87 -4.18
CA TYR A 136 -12.82 -7.69 -3.52
C TYR A 136 -11.44 -7.04 -3.40
N ASP A 137 -11.37 -5.71 -3.32
CA ASP A 137 -10.10 -5.02 -3.02
C ASP A 137 -9.94 -4.91 -1.50
N TRP A 138 -8.80 -5.38 -0.98
CA TRP A 138 -8.49 -5.36 0.45
C TRP A 138 -7.71 -4.10 0.83
N ILE A 139 -8.17 -3.44 1.89
CA ILE A 139 -7.57 -2.22 2.42
C ILE A 139 -7.33 -2.42 3.92
N THR A 140 -6.09 -2.24 4.36
CA THR A 140 -5.77 -2.20 5.78
C THR A 140 -5.45 -0.78 6.21
N VAL A 141 -6.13 -0.29 7.25
CA VAL A 141 -5.92 1.02 7.85
C VAL A 141 -5.50 0.84 9.29
N CYS A 142 -4.35 1.39 9.65
CA CYS A 142 -3.85 1.42 11.01
C CYS A 142 -3.71 2.88 11.46
N VAL A 143 -4.49 3.31 12.45
CA VAL A 143 -4.40 4.66 13.04
C VAL A 143 -3.89 4.56 14.47
N SER A 144 -3.09 5.53 14.93
CA SER A 144 -2.66 5.57 16.33
C SER A 144 -3.84 5.54 17.32
N THR A 145 -3.72 4.74 18.39
CA THR A 145 -4.64 4.71 19.54
C THR A 145 -4.71 6.03 20.32
N LYS A 146 -3.80 6.97 20.04
CA LYS A 146 -3.91 8.36 20.52
C LYS A 146 -5.08 9.11 19.84
N LYS A 147 -5.67 8.56 18.78
CA LYS A 147 -6.87 9.07 18.11
C LYS A 147 -8.12 8.28 18.54
N PRO A 148 -9.30 8.91 18.58
CA PRO A 148 -10.57 8.22 18.73
C PRO A 148 -10.74 7.10 17.69
N GLU A 149 -11.39 6.00 18.08
CA GLU A 149 -11.61 4.84 17.18
C GLU A 149 -12.40 5.20 15.92
N ASP A 150 -13.30 6.19 15.99
CA ASP A 150 -14.09 6.63 14.83
C ASP A 150 -13.24 7.26 13.72
N VAL A 151 -12.06 7.79 14.05
CA VAL A 151 -11.10 8.30 13.07
C VAL A 151 -10.63 7.16 12.16
N SER A 152 -10.40 5.95 12.69
CA SER A 152 -10.01 4.80 11.87
C SER A 152 -11.05 4.47 10.82
N TYR A 153 -12.35 4.55 11.14
CA TYR A 153 -13.42 4.30 10.18
C TYR A 153 -13.56 5.41 9.14
N GLN A 154 -13.36 6.67 9.53
CA GLN A 154 -13.37 7.79 8.59
C GLN A 154 -12.21 7.70 7.59
N VAL A 155 -11.02 7.30 8.05
CA VAL A 155 -9.88 7.02 7.17
C VAL A 155 -10.18 5.82 6.26
N ALA A 156 -10.72 4.73 6.81
CA ALA A 156 -11.12 3.56 6.01
C ALA A 156 -12.10 3.93 4.89
N LYS A 157 -13.09 4.79 5.17
CA LYS A 157 -14.00 5.33 4.14
C LYS A 157 -13.28 6.13 3.07
N LEU A 158 -12.35 7.02 3.43
CA LEU A 158 -11.55 7.76 2.45
C LEU A 158 -10.71 6.83 1.57
N SER A 159 -10.14 5.77 2.16
CA SER A 159 -9.37 4.77 1.42
C SER A 159 -10.25 3.96 0.46
N MET A 160 -11.48 3.61 0.87
CA MET A 160 -12.47 3.01 -0.03
C MET A 160 -12.82 3.93 -1.20
N ASP A 161 -13.09 5.21 -0.94
CA ASP A 161 -13.39 6.18 -1.99
C ASP A 161 -12.20 6.32 -2.96
N PHE A 162 -10.97 6.29 -2.44
CA PHE A 162 -9.75 6.36 -3.24
C PHE A 162 -9.52 5.11 -4.10
N VAL A 163 -9.72 3.89 -3.57
CA VAL A 163 -9.51 2.67 -4.37
C VAL A 163 -10.45 2.59 -5.57
N GLN A 164 -11.59 3.29 -5.48
CA GLN A 164 -12.59 3.39 -6.54
C GLN A 164 -12.25 4.42 -7.63
N THR A 165 -11.17 5.20 -7.46
CA THR A 165 -10.68 6.12 -8.51
C THR A 165 -10.19 5.34 -9.74
N PRO A 166 -10.34 5.85 -10.97
CA PRO A 166 -9.92 5.14 -12.18
C PRO A 166 -8.46 4.68 -12.17
N GLN A 167 -7.56 5.50 -11.63
CA GLN A 167 -6.13 5.23 -11.54
C GLN A 167 -5.86 4.05 -10.60
N MET A 168 -6.44 4.08 -9.40
CA MET A 168 -6.23 3.02 -8.42
C MET A 168 -6.91 1.72 -8.85
N ARG A 169 -8.11 1.81 -9.45
CA ARG A 169 -8.79 0.66 -10.06
C ARG A 169 -7.97 -0.02 -11.15
N ALA A 170 -7.27 0.75 -11.99
CA ALA A 170 -6.40 0.20 -13.01
C ALA A 170 -5.11 -0.43 -12.43
N TRP A 171 -4.76 -0.09 -11.20
CA TRP A 171 -3.61 -0.65 -10.50
C TRP A 171 -3.96 -1.93 -9.72
N VAL A 172 -5.04 -1.95 -8.93
CA VAL A 172 -5.41 -3.10 -8.08
C VAL A 172 -5.79 -4.37 -8.85
N VAL A 173 -6.09 -4.26 -10.15
CA VAL A 173 -6.44 -5.39 -11.03
C VAL A 173 -5.25 -6.01 -11.76
N ARG A 174 -4.04 -5.46 -11.57
CA ARG A 174 -2.83 -5.94 -12.25
C ARG A 174 -2.29 -7.23 -11.65
#